data_AF-A0A6V7I7D5-F1
#
_entry.id   AF-A0A6V7I7D5-F1
#
_cell.length_a   1.000
_cell.length_b   1.000
_cell.length_c   1.000
_cell.angle_alpha   90.00
_cell.angle_beta   90.00
_cell.angle_gamma   90.00
#
_symmetry.space_group_name_H-M   'P 1'
#
loop_
_entity.id
_entity.type
_entity.pdbx_description
1 polymer ?
#
loop_
_entity_poly.entity_id
_entity_poly.type
_entity_poly.pdbx_seq_one_letter_code
_entity_poly.pdbx_strand_id
1 'polypeptide(L)' 'TTELFGGVAQYQISENSKRLTCGKPNNNVEMKIIDPSTGKTLGANEEGEICIRSPYIMKGYLKNPEATARVIDSE' A
#
# COMPACT_ATOMS: atom_id res chain seq x y z
N THR A 1 4.06 8.77 0.89
CA THR A 1 3.06 9.10 -0.17
C THR A 1 3.68 9.58 -1.48
N THR A 2 5.00 9.59 -1.67
CA THR A 2 5.64 9.97 -2.96
C THR A 2 5.95 8.78 -3.87
N GLU A 3 5.62 7.56 -3.43
CA GLU A 3 6.06 6.31 -4.04
C GLU A 3 4.97 5.64 -4.89
N LEU A 4 3.82 6.29 -5.00
CA LEU A 4 2.66 5.82 -5.75
C LEU A 4 2.16 6.96 -6.64
N PHE A 5 1.92 6.66 -7.92
CA PHE A 5 1.37 7.62 -8.86
C PHE A 5 -0.14 7.74 -8.63
N GLY A 6 -0.56 8.77 -7.89
CA GLY A 6 -1.96 8.99 -7.52
C GLY A 6 -2.37 8.29 -6.21
N GLY A 7 -3.67 8.30 -5.90
CA GLY A 7 -4.21 7.61 -4.74
C GLY A 7 -4.51 6.14 -5.03
N VAL A 8 -4.09 5.23 -4.15
CA VAL A 8 -4.33 3.77 -4.28
C VAL A 8 -5.54 3.28 -3.49
N ALA A 9 -6.00 4.07 -2.52
CA ALA A 9 -7.22 3.84 -1.78
C ALA A 9 -8.12 5.07 -1.90
N GLN A 10 -9.41 4.84 -2.12
CA GLN A 10 -10.43 5.88 -2.19
C GLN A 10 -11.45 5.67 -1.09
N TYR A 11 -11.70 6.74 -0.33
CA TYR A 11 -12.77 6.78 0.63
C TYR A 11 -14.08 7.11 -0.09
N GLN A 12 -14.98 6.13 -0.18
CA GLN A 12 -16.33 6.34 -0.72
C GLN A 12 -17.24 6.88 0.38
N ILE A 13 -17.73 8.10 0.20
CA ILE A 13 -18.69 8.73 1.12
C ILE A 13 -20.07 8.13 0.84
N SER A 14 -20.51 7.23 1.71
CA SER A 14 -21.89 6.75 1.86
C SER A 14 -22.46 7.17 3.22
N GLU A 15 -23.79 7.17 3.38
CA GLU A 15 -24.49 7.59 4.61
C GLU A 15 -23.95 6.95 5.90
N ASN A 16 -23.33 5.76 5.82
CA ASN A 16 -22.80 5.02 6.97
C ASN A 16 -21.26 5.00 7.07
N SER A 17 -20.59 5.95 6.40
CA SER A 17 -19.13 5.92 6.29
C SER A 17 -18.44 6.46 7.55
N LYS A 18 -17.65 5.61 8.19
CA LYS A 18 -16.77 6.00 9.31
C LYS A 18 -15.69 6.94 8.80
N ARG A 19 -15.90 8.23 9.04
CA ARG A 19 -14.87 9.28 8.92
C ARG A 19 -13.69 8.81 9.79
N LEU A 20 -12.46 8.79 9.23
CA LEU A 20 -11.18 8.30 9.79
C LEU A 20 -10.57 7.06 9.10
N THR A 21 -11.21 6.46 8.08
CA THR A 21 -10.60 5.36 7.31
C THR A 21 -9.98 5.84 6.00
N CYS A 22 -8.91 5.17 5.54
CA CYS A 22 -8.25 5.47 4.26
C CYS A 22 -9.06 5.03 3.02
N GLY A 23 -10.20 4.35 3.20
CA GLY A 23 -11.05 3.88 2.11
C GLY A 23 -10.70 2.48 1.61
N LYS A 24 -11.22 2.12 0.43
CA LYS A 24 -11.01 0.82 -0.21
C LYS A 24 -9.97 0.93 -1.33
N PRO A 25 -9.22 -0.15 -1.65
CA PRO A 25 -8.34 -0.16 -2.82
C PRO A 25 -9.11 0.16 -4.10
N ASN A 26 -8.45 0.87 -5.02
CA ASN A 26 -8.96 1.06 -6.37
C ASN A 26 -8.94 -0.25 -7.16
N ASN A 27 -9.70 -0.28 -8.27
CA ASN A 27 -9.64 -1.41 -9.19
C ASN A 27 -8.19 -1.60 -9.68
N ASN A 28 -7.72 -2.85 -9.69
CA ASN A 28 -6.33 -3.25 -9.97
C ASN A 28 -5.29 -2.84 -8.92
N VAL A 29 -5.73 -2.56 -7.68
CA VAL A 29 -4.84 -2.41 -6.52
C VAL A 29 -5.10 -3.56 -5.56
N GLU A 30 -4.04 -4.29 -5.22
CA GLU A 30 -4.05 -5.31 -4.19
C GLU A 30 -3.32 -4.78 -2.94
N MET A 31 -3.85 -5.08 -1.77
CA MET A 31 -3.25 -4.72 -0.49
C MET A 31 -3.18 -5.93 0.42
N LYS A 32 -2.08 -6.04 1.16
CA LYS A 32 -1.91 -7.00 2.25
C LYS A 32 -1.31 -6.30 3.46
N ILE A 33 -1.61 -6.81 4.65
CA ILE A 33 -0.92 -6.42 5.88
C ILE A 33 0.13 -7.47 6.15
N ILE A 34 1.37 -7.07 6.40
CA ILE A 34 2.45 -7.98 6.78
C ILE A 34 3.06 -7.57 8.11
N ASP A 35 3.64 -8.53 8.82
CA ASP A 35 4.53 -8.23 9.93
C ASP A 35 5.92 -7.88 9.36
N PRO A 36 6.48 -6.68 9.64
CA PRO A 36 7.77 -6.26 9.11
C PRO A 36 8.95 -7.09 9.63
N SER A 37 8.78 -7.77 10.78
CA SER A 37 9.84 -8.59 11.38
C SER A 37 9.85 -10.01 10.81
N THR A 38 8.69 -10.55 10.43
CA THR A 38 8.56 -11.96 10.00
C THR A 38 8.23 -12.11 8.51
N GLY A 39 7.81 -11.04 7.83
CA GLY A 39 7.36 -11.06 6.44
C GLY A 39 6.05 -11.83 6.22
N LYS A 40 5.41 -12.31 7.29
CA LYS A 40 4.18 -13.10 7.19
C LYS A 40 2.98 -12.18 6.96
N THR A 41 2.04 -12.66 6.15
CA THR A 41 0.77 -11.98 5.93
C THR A 41 -0.10 -12.11 7.18
N LEU A 42 -0.54 -10.98 7.71
CA LEU A 42 -1.40 -10.89 8.88
C LEU A 42 -2.88 -10.92 8.50
N GLY A 43 -3.72 -11.31 9.45
CA GLY A 43 -5.16 -11.43 9.29
C GLY A 43 -5.90 -10.09 9.39
N ALA A 44 -7.23 -10.15 9.26
CA ALA A 44 -8.07 -8.96 9.44
C ALA A 44 -8.02 -8.46 10.89
N ASN A 45 -7.88 -7.15 11.08
CA ASN A 45 -7.74 -6.44 12.36
C ASN A 45 -6.40 -6.63 13.09
N GLU A 46 -5.37 -7.15 12.42
CA GLU A 46 -4.01 -7.17 12.97
C GLU A 46 -3.25 -5.92 12.51
N GLU A 47 -2.45 -5.35 13.42
CA GLU A 47 -1.61 -4.19 13.13
C GLU A 47 -0.30 -4.66 12.48
N GLY A 48 0.05 -4.04 11.35
CA GLY A 48 1.26 -4.37 10.62
C GLY A 48 1.55 -3.35 9.51
N GLU A 49 2.51 -3.67 8.67
CA GLU A 49 2.89 -2.86 7.52
C GLU A 49 1.96 -3.10 6.34
N ILE A 50 1.52 -2.02 5.69
CA ILE A 50 0.65 -2.09 4.52
C ILE A 50 1.53 -2.23 3.27
N CYS A 51 1.46 -3.38 2.61
CA CYS A 51 2.07 -3.58 1.31
C CYS A 51 1.03 -3.46 0.20
N ILE A 52 1.39 -2.75 -0.86
CA ILE A 52 0.48 -2.41 -1.96
C ILE A 52 1.10 -2.87 -3.27
N ARG A 53 0.37 -3.71 -4.01
CA ARG A 53 0.72 -4.11 -5.37
C ARG A 53 -0.23 -3.42 -6.34
N SER A 54 0.33 -2.61 -7.24
CA SER A 54 -0.45 -1.92 -8.27
C SER A 54 0.42 -1.62 -9.49
N PRO A 55 -0.18 -1.44 -10.68
CA PRO A 55 0.58 -0.99 -11.86
C PRO A 55 1.02 0.48 -11.75
N TYR A 56 0.57 1.20 -10.71
CA TYR A 56 0.83 2.63 -10.49
C TYR A 56 1.97 2.89 -9.50
N ILE A 57 2.81 1.89 -9.20
CA ILE A 57 3.98 2.03 -8.33
C ILE A 57 5.04 2.93 -9.01
N MET A 58 5.75 3.74 -8.22
CA MET A 58 6.85 4.56 -8.72
C MET A 58 7.93 3.70 -9.39
N LYS A 59 8.69 4.28 -10.34
CA LYS A 59 9.85 3.59 -10.93
C LYS A 59 11.02 3.42 -9.95
N GLY A 60 10.99 4.12 -8.82
CA GLY A 60 12.07 4.16 -7.84
C GLY A 60 12.52 5.57 -7.50
N TYR A 61 13.45 5.65 -6.56
CA TYR A 61 14.07 6.89 -6.13
C TYR A 61 15.18 7.32 -7.10
N LEU A 62 15.13 8.57 -7.54
CA LEU A 62 16.10 9.14 -8.46
C LEU A 62 17.54 9.02 -7.92
N LYS A 63 18.43 8.36 -8.67
CA LYS A 63 19.84 8.13 -8.33
C LYS A 63 20.08 7.37 -7.02
N ASN A 64 19.05 6.72 -6.47
CA ASN A 64 19.19 5.91 -5.26
C ASN A 64 18.62 4.50 -5.49
N PRO A 65 19.41 3.62 -6.16
CA PRO A 65 18.98 2.25 -6.43
C PRO A 65 18.82 1.42 -5.14
N GLU A 66 19.58 1.72 -4.10
CA GLU A 66 19.50 1.01 -2.81
C GLU A 66 18.17 1.30 -2.10
N ALA A 67 17.76 2.57 -2.02
CA ALA A 67 16.45 2.92 -1.48
C ALA A 67 15.30 2.38 -2.36
N THR A 68 15.51 2.28 -3.67
CA THR A 68 14.53 1.69 -4.59
C THR A 68 14.33 0.21 -4.30
N ALA A 69 15.41 -0.57 -4.17
CA ALA A 69 15.35 -2.01 -3.91
C ALA A 69 14.79 -2.35 -2.51
N ARG A 70 14.88 -1.43 -1.54
CA ARG A 70 14.27 -1.61 -0.22
C ARG A 70 12.75 -1.46 -0.20
N VAL A 71 12.17 -0.72 -1.15
CA VAL A 71 10.74 -0.40 -1.14
C VAL A 71 9.98 -1.07 -2.28
N ILE A 72 10.64 -1.28 -3.43
CA ILE A 72 10.08 -2.03 -4.55
C ILE A 72 10.60 -3.46 -4.45
N ASP A 73 9.72 -4.36 -4.04
CA ASP A 73 9.99 -5.80 -4.09
C ASP A 73 10.11 -6.27 -5.56
N SER A 74 10.89 -7.33 -5.79
CA SER A 74 11.12 -7.86 -7.14
C SER A 74 10.10 -8.93 -7.56
N GLU A 75 9.12 -9.26 -6.71
CA GLU A 75 8.01 -10.20 -7.01
C GLU A 75 6.75 -9.55 -7.61
#